data_AF-A0A9X4M5M6-F1
#
_entry.id   AF-A0A9X4M5M6-F1
#
_cell.length_a   1.000
_cell.length_b   1.000
_cell.length_c   1.000
_cell.angle_alpha   90.00
_cell.angle_beta   90.00
_cell.angle_gamma   90.00
#
_symmetry.space_group_name_H-M   'P 1'
#
loop_
_entity.id
_entity.type
_entity.pdbx_description
1 polymer ?
#
loop_
_entity_poly.entity_id
_entity_poly.type
_entity_poly.pdbx_seq_one_letter_code
_entity_poly.pdbx_strand_id
1 'polypeptide(L)'
;MLHTSLLSKAAATLATGMVGAAAYDAVRKLAATAPAHAAAVTVTEWGLRGMRKAEVGAESARLKAADIVAEARDRLGEQVQPPATSADGHDHEH
;
A
#
# COMPACT_ATOMS: atom_id res chain seq x y z
N MET A 1 11.25 -34.99 15.78
CA MET A 1 10.15 -34.56 14.87
C MET A 1 10.01 -33.04 14.78
N LEU A 2 10.07 -32.27 15.88
CA LEU A 2 10.01 -30.78 15.84
C LEU A 2 11.15 -30.12 15.05
N HIS A 3 12.40 -30.55 15.24
CA HIS A 3 13.57 -29.94 14.61
C HIS A 3 13.57 -30.06 13.08
N THR A 4 13.10 -31.19 12.54
CA THR A 4 12.99 -31.42 11.09
C THR A 4 11.93 -30.52 10.44
N SER A 5 10.84 -30.24 11.14
CA SER A 5 9.77 -29.34 10.68
C SER A 5 10.25 -27.89 10.62
N LEU A 6 10.95 -27.43 11.66
CA LEU A 6 11.55 -26.08 11.68
C LEU A 6 12.59 -25.90 10.57
N LEU A 7 13.42 -26.92 10.33
CA LEU A 7 14.42 -26.88 9.27
C LEU A 7 13.78 -26.82 7.87
N SER A 8 12.69 -27.56 7.66
CA SER A 8 11.95 -27.54 6.40
C SER A 8 11.31 -26.17 6.11
N LYS A 9 10.76 -25.51 7.13
CA LYS A 9 10.20 -24.16 7.01
C LYS A 9 11.30 -23.14 6.73
N ALA A 10 12.44 -23.22 7.41
CA ALA A 10 13.58 -22.35 7.15
C ALA A 10 14.08 -22.49 5.70
N ALA A 11 14.20 -23.72 5.21
CA ALA A 11 14.58 -23.98 3.82
C ALA A 11 13.58 -23.39 2.82
N ALA A 12 12.27 -23.51 3.08
CA ALA A 12 11.23 -22.93 2.22
C ALA A 12 11.26 -21.38 2.21
N THR A 13 11.51 -20.75 3.36
CA THR A 13 11.68 -19.29 3.45
C THR A 13 12.90 -18.83 2.66
N LEU A 14 14.02 -19.54 2.77
CA LEU A 14 15.23 -19.26 2.01
C LEU A 14 15.00 -19.46 0.51
N ALA A 15 14.31 -20.52 0.11
CA ALA A 15 13.94 -20.75 -1.29
C ALA A 15 13.11 -19.60 -1.86
N THR A 16 12.11 -19.14 -1.11
CA THR A 16 11.31 -17.97 -1.49
C THR A 16 12.16 -16.70 -1.59
N GLY A 17 13.07 -16.48 -0.62
CA GLY A 17 14.01 -15.37 -0.65
C GLY A 17 14.95 -15.40 -1.87
N MET A 18 15.44 -16.59 -2.25
CA MET A 18 16.29 -16.78 -3.43
C MET A 18 15.55 -16.48 -4.72
N VAL A 19 14.27 -16.86 -4.84
CA VAL A 19 13.45 -16.51 -6.00
C VAL A 19 13.33 -14.98 -6.14
N GLY A 20 13.09 -14.27 -5.03
CA GLY A 20 13.05 -12.81 -5.02
C GLY A 20 14.39 -12.18 -5.41
N ALA A 21 15.49 -12.70 -4.89
CA ALA A 21 16.83 -12.23 -5.23
C ALA A 21 17.16 -12.46 -6.71
N ALA A 22 16.79 -13.62 -7.27
CA ALA A 22 16.98 -13.93 -8.68
C ALA A 22 16.14 -13.00 -9.58
N ALA A 23 14.88 -12.74 -9.21
CA ALA A 23 14.04 -11.79 -9.91
C ALA A 23 14.64 -10.38 -9.90
N TYR A 24 15.14 -9.91 -8.74
CA TYR A 24 15.81 -8.62 -8.63
C TYR A 24 17.07 -8.54 -9.48
N ASP A 25 17.92 -9.57 -9.46
CA ASP A 25 19.16 -9.57 -10.23
C ASP A 25 18.90 -9.58 -11.74
N ALA A 26 17.87 -10.29 -12.20
CA ALA A 26 17.42 -10.24 -13.59
C ALA A 26 16.99 -8.83 -14.00
N VAL A 27 16.16 -8.17 -13.18
CA VAL A 27 15.73 -6.78 -13.41
C VAL A 27 16.93 -5.84 -13.41
N ARG A 28 17.86 -5.98 -12.47
CA ARG A 28 19.08 -5.17 -12.38
C ARG A 28 19.94 -5.30 -13.63
N LYS A 29 20.14 -6.52 -14.13
CA LYS A 29 20.91 -6.79 -15.35
C LYS A 29 20.24 -6.17 -16.57
N LEU A 30 18.93 -6.31 -16.70
CA LEU A 30 18.17 -5.67 -17.78
C LEU A 30 18.27 -4.15 -17.71
N ALA A 31 18.13 -3.57 -16.52
CA ALA A 31 18.26 -2.13 -16.30
C ALA A 31 19.65 -1.59 -16.64
N ALA A 32 20.71 -2.36 -16.39
CA ALA A 32 22.08 -1.97 -16.75
C ALA A 32 22.31 -1.93 -18.28
N THR A 33 21.53 -2.68 -19.05
CA THR A 33 21.62 -2.74 -20.52
C THR A 33 20.58 -1.88 -21.23
N ALA A 34 19.57 -1.40 -20.51
CA ALA A 34 18.47 -0.64 -21.10
C ALA A 34 18.88 0.81 -21.39
N PRO A 35 18.38 1.42 -22.48
CA PRO A 35 18.56 2.84 -22.71
C PRO A 35 17.90 3.64 -21.59
N ALA A 36 18.71 4.39 -20.83
CA ALA A 36 18.30 5.07 -19.59
C ALA A 36 17.02 5.91 -19.75
N HIS A 37 16.86 6.57 -20.90
CA HIS A 37 15.68 7.38 -21.20
C HIS A 37 14.39 6.55 -21.29
N ALA A 38 14.39 5.44 -22.02
CA ALA A 38 13.18 4.62 -22.18
C ALA A 38 12.80 3.91 -20.86
N ALA A 39 13.82 3.49 -20.09
CA ALA A 39 13.61 2.93 -18.75
C ALA A 39 12.98 3.98 -17.81
N ALA A 40 13.51 5.21 -17.79
CA ALA A 40 12.96 6.29 -16.99
C ALA A 40 11.50 6.59 -17.36
N VAL A 41 11.20 6.73 -18.66
CA VAL A 41 9.82 6.96 -19.13
C VAL A 41 8.88 5.83 -18.70
N THR A 42 9.28 4.57 -18.87
CA THR A 42 8.45 3.41 -18.49
C THR A 42 8.20 3.38 -16.98
N VAL A 43 9.24 3.60 -16.17
CA VAL A 43 9.12 3.65 -14.71
C VAL A 43 8.21 4.80 -14.28
N THR A 44 8.36 5.98 -14.87
CA THR A 44 7.50 7.13 -14.60
C THR A 44 6.05 6.86 -15.04
N GLU A 45 5.84 6.24 -16.21
CA GLU A 45 4.51 5.88 -16.70
C GLU A 45 3.79 4.90 -15.75
N TRP A 46 4.50 3.87 -15.28
CA TRP A 46 4.01 2.95 -14.26
C TRP A 46 3.74 3.66 -12.93
N GLY A 47 4.64 4.55 -12.51
CA GLY A 47 4.46 5.38 -11.32
C GLY A 47 3.20 6.25 -11.40
N LEU A 48 2.98 6.93 -12.52
CA LEU A 48 1.79 7.77 -12.73
C LEU A 48 0.50 6.95 -12.73
N ARG A 49 0.49 5.77 -13.36
CA ARG A 49 -0.67 4.86 -13.30
C ARG A 49 -0.90 4.33 -11.89
N GLY A 50 0.16 4.01 -11.16
CA GLY A 50 0.11 3.57 -9.77
C GLY A 50 -0.46 4.63 -8.84
N MET A 51 0.01 5.87 -8.95
CA MET A 51 -0.47 7.00 -8.14
C MET A 51 -1.97 7.25 -8.33
N ARG A 52 -2.47 7.18 -9.57
CA ARG A 52 -3.91 7.33 -9.85
C ARG A 52 -4.77 6.24 -9.19
N LYS A 53 -4.20 5.04 -8.97
CA LYS A 53 -4.87 3.97 -8.22
C LYS A 53 -4.70 4.13 -6.70
N ALA A 54 -3.61 4.74 -6.25
CA ALA A 54 -3.33 5.00 -4.85
C ALA A 54 -4.25 6.08 -4.25
N GLU A 55 -4.70 7.07 -5.03
CA GLU A 55 -5.66 8.09 -4.58
C GLU A 55 -6.94 7.48 -4.02
N VAL A 56 -7.49 6.46 -4.71
CA VAL A 56 -8.68 5.71 -4.24
C VAL A 56 -8.39 4.93 -2.96
N GLY A 57 -7.16 4.43 -2.82
CA GLY A 57 -6.71 3.73 -1.62
C GLY A 57 -6.52 4.65 -0.42
N ALA A 58 -6.07 5.88 -0.62
CA ALA A 58 -5.82 6.85 0.44
C ALA A 58 -7.12 7.27 1.14
N GLU A 59 -8.18 7.58 0.37
CA GLU A 59 -9.48 7.92 0.95
C GLU A 59 -10.10 6.72 1.68
N SER A 60 -10.03 5.54 1.07
CA SER A 60 -10.49 4.29 1.70
C SER A 60 -9.75 3.98 3.01
N ALA A 61 -8.44 4.25 3.06
CA ALA A 61 -7.64 4.06 4.27
C ALA A 61 -8.02 5.08 5.35
N ARG A 62 -8.26 6.33 4.98
CA ARG A 62 -8.71 7.38 5.90
C ARG A 62 -10.05 7.02 6.53
N LEU A 63 -11.00 6.54 5.74
CA LEU A 63 -12.32 6.12 6.24
C LEU A 63 -12.21 4.93 7.19
N LYS A 64 -11.46 3.89 6.82
CA LYS A 64 -11.24 2.73 7.70
C LYS A 64 -10.53 3.08 9.00
N ALA A 65 -9.58 4.02 8.96
CA ALA A 65 -8.94 4.53 10.17
C ALA A 65 -9.95 5.27 11.07
N ALA A 66 -10.85 6.07 10.47
CA ALA A 66 -11.91 6.73 11.21
C ALA A 66 -12.88 5.72 11.85
N ASP A 67 -13.25 4.64 11.15
CA ASP A 67 -14.09 3.57 11.70
C ASP A 67 -13.45 2.90 12.91
N ILE A 68 -12.15 2.60 12.84
CA ILE A 68 -11.39 2.01 13.97
C ILE A 68 -11.37 2.96 15.18
N VAL A 69 -11.15 4.26 14.95
CA VAL A 69 -11.14 5.26 16.02
C VAL A 69 -12.53 5.41 16.65
N ALA A 70 -13.59 5.40 15.84
CA ALA A 70 -14.95 5.43 16.33
C ALA A 70 -15.27 4.20 17.20
N GLU A 71 -14.89 3.01 16.74
CA GLU A 71 -15.07 1.76 17.50
C GLU A 71 -14.28 1.77 18.82
N ALA A 72 -13.04 2.28 18.81
CA ALA A 72 -12.24 2.39 20.02
C ALA A 72 -12.86 3.34 21.06
N ARG A 73 -13.44 4.46 20.61
CA ARG A 73 -14.13 5.44 21.47
C ARG A 73 -15.41 4.89 22.08
N ASP A 74 -16.21 4.18 21.29
CA ASP A 74 -17.42 3.52 21.78
C ASP A 74 -17.10 2.53 22.91
N ARG A 75 -16.02 1.74 22.76
CA ARG A 75 -15.53 0.84 23.81
C ARG A 75 -15.06 1.56 25.08
N LEU A 76 -14.56 2.79 24.95
CA LEU A 76 -14.17 3.63 26.08
C LEU A 76 -15.37 4.35 26.73
N GLY A 77 -16.57 4.23 26.16
CA GLY A 77 -17.76 4.96 26.61
C GLY A 77 -17.73 6.45 26.24
N GLU A 78 -16.86 6.84 25.29
CA GLU A 78 -16.78 8.20 24.77
C GLU A 78 -17.82 8.41 23.66
N GLN A 79 -18.70 9.40 23.81
CA GLN A 79 -19.59 9.84 22.74
C GLN A 79 -18.77 10.43 21.59
N VAL A 80 -18.88 9.84 20.40
CA VAL A 80 -18.28 10.40 19.18
C VAL A 80 -19.06 11.66 18.80
N GLN A 81 -18.40 12.81 18.82
CA GLN A 81 -18.98 14.05 18.32
C GLN A 81 -19.38 13.85 16.85
N PRO A 82 -20.63 14.14 16.45
CA PRO A 82 -21.05 14.03 15.07
C PRO A 82 -20.07 14.79 14.17
N PRO A 83 -19.79 14.28 12.95
CA PRO A 83 -18.96 15.02 12.00
C PRO A 83 -19.48 16.46 11.93
N ALA A 84 -18.58 17.44 12.07
CA ALA A 84 -18.97 18.82 11.87
C ALA A 84 -19.58 18.90 10.47
N THR A 85 -20.90 19.16 10.40
CA THR A 85 -21.52 19.57 9.15
C THR A 85 -20.70 20.76 8.69
N SER A 86 -20.07 20.70 7.51
CA SER A 86 -19.36 21.84 6.96
C SER A 86 -20.32 23.04 6.99
N ALA A 87 -20.12 23.93 7.95
CA ALA A 87 -20.86 25.18 8.08
C ALA A 87 -20.25 26.20 7.13
N ASP A 88 -20.04 25.81 5.88
CA ASP A 88 -19.65 26.71 4.80
C ASP A 88 -20.72 26.56 3.71
N GLY A 89 -21.48 27.64 3.54
CA GLY A 89 -22.74 27.66 2.81
C GLY A 89 -22.57 27.34 1.34
N HIS A 90 -23.29 26.31 0.87
CA HIS A 90 -23.58 26.16 -0.55
C HIS A 90 -24.81 27.01 -0.88
N ASP A 91 -24.59 28.30 -1.14
CA ASP A 91 -25.58 29.16 -1.77
C ASP A 91 -25.46 28.94 -3.29
N HIS A 92 -26.38 28.16 -3.86
CA HIS A 92 -26.53 28.05 -5.30
C HIS A 92 -27.55 29.08 -5.75
N GLU A 93 -27.04 30.22 -6.23
CA GLU A 93 -27.85 31.23 -6.92
C GLU A 93 -28.43 30.60 -8.20
N HIS A 94 -29.76 30.68 -8.35
CA HIS A 94 -30.54 30.13 -9.47
C HIS A 94 -30.64 31.09 -10.65
#